data_AF-A0A101JKW1-F1
#
_entry.id   AF-A0A101JKW1-F1
#
_cell.length_a   1.000
_cell.length_b   1.000
_cell.length_c   1.000
_cell.angle_alpha   90.00
_cell.angle_beta   90.00
_cell.angle_gamma   90.00
#
_symmetry.space_group_name_H-M   'P 1'
#
loop_
_entity.id
_entity.type
_entity.pdbx_description
1 polymer ?
#
loop_
_entity_poly.entity_id
_entity_poly.type
_entity_poly.pdbx_seq_one_letter_code
_entity_poly.pdbx_strand_id
1 'polypeptide(L)'
;EDIVRRELKVSKLIRALQTMVHVSDRELDAVVKREYTRFSASFISVPLGFAGPDSKFPVKADEIQKYYDSHKELLKQPASRKADYVFFPLVPSAKDSSVVRAELEALRTEFSTTKNDSDYVKVQSDRPSGVDVQYSRADFSPAAGAVVFNSANAKPGSIIGPVADNGYYRLLKVSKVVTGEPVARASHILLQFNPASREDVAKVRERMVEIYGKLQSGESFEALAKKYSQDSGSAVKGGDIGWFGRKSVVPEFAEAVFSSRPGALTRPVQTKFGLHIIKVTGFDQNNLVCSEVVRMIRPSTETVESARRLATAFQMQAKDQGFEKSAASEKLPVAKTGEFGKHTPIAVIGFNDKINAFAFKAAEGDLSDVIETEKGFYVMRLTGKNDTGYRLLDDDLKKRITAELVREKKEVALEKQLASLSAKPGATLEIIAAGNKAFSIVKADDIRWTDGYIPGYGIDRPLVEAISGMKSGILSRPVKTTGGYALVRLDKRVLAAGVDLKEAKTGILPNLLRAKQEQFFAEYFASVRKSAAIEDLRP
;
A
#
# COMPACT_ATOMS: atom_id res chain seq x y z
N GLU A 1 -25.20 -14.30 -38.63
CA GLU A 1 -24.47 -14.62 -39.88
C GLU A 1 -23.21 -13.77 -40.08
N ASP A 2 -23.31 -12.43 -39.99
CA ASP A 2 -22.15 -11.54 -40.19
C ASP A 2 -21.00 -11.70 -39.19
N ILE A 3 -21.31 -12.04 -37.94
CA ILE A 3 -20.31 -12.35 -36.91
C ILE A 3 -19.48 -13.57 -37.34
N VAL A 4 -20.16 -14.65 -37.74
CA VAL A 4 -19.52 -15.89 -38.21
C VAL A 4 -18.69 -15.63 -39.47
N ARG A 5 -19.19 -14.85 -40.43
CA ARG A 5 -18.44 -14.48 -41.64
C ARG A 5 -17.18 -13.64 -41.30
N ARG A 6 -17.24 -12.77 -40.29
CA ARG A 6 -16.10 -12.00 -39.79
C ARG A 6 -15.07 -12.89 -39.09
N GLU A 7 -15.51 -13.77 -38.21
CA GLU A 7 -14.66 -14.73 -37.51
C GLU A 7 -13.95 -15.69 -38.48
N LEU A 8 -14.64 -16.14 -39.54
CA LEU A 8 -14.05 -16.97 -40.58
C LEU A 8 -12.96 -16.24 -41.37
N LYS A 9 -13.15 -14.96 -41.69
CA LYS A 9 -12.12 -14.13 -42.36
C LYS A 9 -10.90 -13.93 -41.46
N VAL A 10 -11.11 -13.65 -40.18
CA VAL A 10 -10.03 -13.52 -39.18
C VAL A 10 -9.29 -14.85 -39.03
N SER A 11 -10.02 -15.96 -38.91
CA SER A 11 -9.44 -17.30 -38.82
C SER A 11 -8.64 -17.67 -40.07
N LYS A 12 -9.12 -17.32 -41.27
CA LYS A 12 -8.40 -17.55 -42.54
C LYS A 12 -7.12 -16.73 -42.61
N LEU A 13 -7.16 -15.46 -42.17
CA LEU A 13 -5.98 -14.60 -42.07
C LEU A 13 -4.96 -15.16 -41.07
N ILE A 14 -5.40 -15.56 -39.88
CA ILE A 14 -4.53 -16.15 -38.85
C ILE A 14 -3.86 -17.43 -39.39
N ARG A 15 -4.60 -18.32 -40.06
CA ARG A 15 -4.01 -19.54 -40.66
C ARG A 15 -3.01 -19.21 -41.75
N ALA A 16 -3.29 -18.25 -42.64
CA ALA A 16 -2.35 -17.84 -43.67
C ALA A 16 -1.06 -17.25 -43.06
N LEU A 17 -1.18 -16.42 -42.03
CA LEU A 17 -0.05 -15.86 -41.29
C LEU A 17 0.76 -16.95 -40.58
N GLN A 18 0.12 -17.96 -39.97
CA GLN A 18 0.80 -19.10 -39.36
C GLN A 18 1.65 -19.89 -40.36
N THR A 19 1.18 -20.07 -41.61
CA THR A 19 1.93 -20.81 -42.65
C THR A 19 3.17 -20.07 -43.15
N MET A 20 3.29 -18.76 -42.90
CA MET A 20 4.49 -17.99 -43.27
C MET A 20 5.64 -18.21 -42.27
N VAL A 21 5.34 -18.71 -41.07
CA VAL A 21 6.33 -18.91 -40.01
C VAL A 21 6.84 -20.34 -40.04
N HIS A 22 8.14 -20.52 -40.24
CA HIS A 22 8.82 -21.80 -40.18
C HIS A 22 10.05 -21.73 -39.28
N VAL A 23 10.46 -22.87 -38.73
CA VAL A 23 11.71 -23.04 -37.98
C VAL A 23 12.66 -23.86 -38.83
N SER A 24 13.83 -23.32 -39.13
CA SER A 24 14.87 -24.02 -39.87
C SER A 24 15.63 -25.01 -38.97
N ASP A 25 16.19 -26.06 -39.56
CA ASP A 25 17.02 -27.03 -38.82
C ASP A 25 18.20 -26.36 -38.11
N ARG A 26 18.79 -25.32 -38.73
CA ARG A 26 19.88 -24.55 -38.14
C ARG A 26 19.46 -23.77 -36.89
N GLU A 27 18.28 -23.15 -36.92
CA GLU A 27 17.71 -22.47 -35.75
C GLU A 27 17.42 -23.47 -34.64
N LEU A 28 16.80 -24.60 -34.99
CA LEU A 28 16.47 -25.66 -34.03
C LEU A 28 17.75 -26.26 -33.41
N ASP A 29 18.77 -26.54 -34.22
CA ASP A 29 20.10 -26.97 -33.75
C ASP A 29 20.74 -25.97 -32.80
N ALA A 30 20.64 -24.67 -33.11
CA ALA A 30 21.20 -23.62 -32.25
C ALA A 30 20.47 -23.56 -30.90
N VAL A 31 19.14 -23.66 -30.88
CA VAL A 31 18.34 -23.63 -29.64
C VAL A 31 18.61 -24.87 -28.79
N VAL A 32 18.56 -26.07 -29.38
CA VAL A 32 18.83 -27.34 -28.69
C VAL A 32 20.24 -27.34 -28.11
N LYS A 33 21.26 -27.00 -28.92
CA LYS A 33 22.63 -26.92 -28.41
C LYS A 33 22.73 -25.94 -27.25
N ARG A 34 22.09 -24.77 -27.35
CA ARG A 34 22.15 -23.74 -26.29
C ARG A 34 21.45 -24.18 -25.00
N GLU A 35 20.34 -24.91 -25.10
CA GLU A 35 19.55 -25.39 -23.95
C GLU A 35 20.26 -26.50 -23.17
N TYR A 36 20.92 -27.42 -23.87
CA TYR A 36 21.61 -28.56 -23.25
C TYR A 36 23.11 -28.36 -23.03
N THR A 37 23.68 -27.22 -23.45
CA THR A 37 25.06 -26.88 -23.12
C THR A 37 25.17 -26.50 -21.65
N ARG A 38 26.11 -27.15 -20.96
CA ARG A 38 26.53 -26.83 -19.60
C ARG A 38 27.84 -26.09 -19.61
N PHE A 39 27.93 -25.06 -18.79
CA PHE A 39 29.13 -24.24 -18.62
C PHE A 39 29.71 -24.45 -17.24
N SER A 40 31.04 -24.51 -17.18
CA SER A 40 31.82 -24.37 -15.96
C SER A 40 32.60 -23.07 -16.07
N ALA A 41 32.45 -22.20 -15.07
CA ALA A 41 33.13 -20.91 -15.08
C ALA A 41 33.66 -20.56 -13.68
N SER A 42 34.83 -19.94 -13.69
CA SER A 42 35.42 -19.29 -12.53
C SER A 42 35.26 -17.78 -12.70
N PHE A 43 34.86 -17.07 -11.65
CA PHE A 43 34.71 -15.62 -11.72
C PHE A 43 34.92 -14.93 -10.38
N ILE A 44 35.28 -13.65 -10.45
CA ILE A 44 35.31 -12.73 -9.31
C ILE A 44 34.15 -11.77 -9.52
N SER A 45 33.12 -11.84 -8.67
CA SER A 45 32.02 -10.88 -8.66
C SER A 45 32.32 -9.76 -7.68
N VAL A 46 32.21 -8.52 -8.15
CA VAL A 46 32.50 -7.32 -7.38
C VAL A 46 31.23 -6.47 -7.30
N PRO A 47 30.67 -6.26 -6.10
CA PRO A 47 29.46 -5.47 -5.93
C PRO A 47 29.75 -3.99 -6.21
N LEU A 48 28.72 -3.25 -6.63
CA LEU A 48 28.82 -1.83 -6.96
C LEU A 48 29.36 -0.97 -5.80
N GLY A 49 29.14 -1.40 -4.56
CA GLY A 49 29.67 -0.75 -3.35
C GLY A 49 31.19 -0.64 -3.33
N PHE A 50 31.91 -1.51 -4.05
CA PHE A 50 33.37 -1.46 -4.15
C PHE A 50 33.90 -0.18 -4.83
N ALA A 51 33.09 0.47 -5.68
CA ALA A 51 33.44 1.75 -6.30
C ALA A 51 33.64 2.89 -5.28
N GLY A 52 33.13 2.72 -4.05
CA GLY A 52 33.26 3.67 -2.95
C GLY A 52 31.95 4.36 -2.56
N PRO A 53 31.99 5.29 -1.58
CA PRO A 53 30.80 5.99 -1.10
C PRO A 53 30.23 6.94 -2.17
N ASP A 54 28.92 7.20 -2.09
CA ASP A 54 28.18 8.04 -3.04
C ASP A 54 28.78 9.45 -3.16
N SER A 55 29.38 9.96 -2.08
CA SER A 55 30.04 11.28 -2.04
C SER A 55 31.20 11.44 -3.03
N LYS A 56 31.80 10.33 -3.51
CA LYS A 56 32.84 10.37 -4.55
C LYS A 56 32.27 10.59 -5.96
N PHE A 57 30.96 10.52 -6.12
CA PHE A 57 30.27 10.58 -7.41
C PHE A 57 29.25 11.72 -7.43
N PRO A 58 29.68 12.99 -7.28
CA PRO A 58 28.76 14.11 -7.27
C PRO A 58 28.04 14.21 -8.62
N VAL A 59 26.73 14.47 -8.57
CA VAL A 59 25.89 14.68 -9.75
C VAL A 59 25.55 16.16 -9.81
N LYS A 60 25.84 16.77 -10.97
CA LYS A 60 25.55 18.19 -11.21
C LYS A 60 24.11 18.37 -11.67
N ALA A 61 23.56 19.58 -11.47
CA ALA A 61 22.20 19.91 -11.88
C ALA A 61 21.98 19.76 -13.41
N ASP A 62 22.98 20.05 -14.23
CA ASP A 62 22.91 19.90 -15.68
C ASP A 62 22.82 18.43 -16.12
N GLU A 63 23.44 17.51 -15.39
CA GLU A 63 23.35 16.07 -15.64
C GLU A 63 21.95 15.53 -15.35
N ILE A 64 21.33 15.99 -14.26
CA ILE A 64 19.94 15.65 -13.91
C ILE A 64 18.98 16.13 -14.99
N GLN A 65 19.17 17.37 -15.47
CA GLN A 65 18.35 17.93 -16.54
C GLN A 65 18.50 17.14 -17.85
N LYS A 66 19.73 16.80 -18.25
CA LYS A 66 19.99 15.96 -19.44
C LYS A 66 19.32 14.59 -19.33
N TYR A 67 19.44 13.93 -18.17
CA TYR A 67 18.80 12.64 -17.94
C TYR A 67 17.27 12.75 -18.02
N TYR A 68 16.69 13.81 -17.44
CA TYR A 68 15.27 14.07 -17.51
C TYR A 68 14.80 14.26 -18.96
N ASP A 69 15.51 15.07 -19.74
CA ASP A 69 15.15 15.36 -21.13
C ASP A 69 15.28 14.11 -22.02
N SER A 70 16.31 13.27 -21.81
CA SER A 70 16.49 12.04 -22.59
C SER A 70 15.50 10.92 -22.23
N HIS A 71 14.95 10.92 -21.01
CA HIS A 71 14.00 9.92 -20.52
C HIS A 71 12.57 10.44 -20.39
N LYS A 72 12.29 11.63 -20.93
CA LYS A 72 11.01 12.34 -20.77
C LYS A 72 9.81 11.49 -21.19
N GLU A 73 9.96 10.69 -22.25
CA GLU A 73 8.91 9.78 -22.74
C GLU A 73 8.47 8.72 -21.72
N LEU A 74 9.38 8.28 -20.83
CA LEU A 74 9.08 7.34 -19.74
C LEU A 74 8.35 8.00 -18.57
N LEU A 75 8.33 9.33 -18.55
CA LEU A 75 7.74 10.14 -17.49
C LEU A 75 6.39 10.74 -17.91
N LYS A 76 5.75 10.21 -18.95
CA LYS A 76 4.41 10.64 -19.37
C LYS A 76 3.41 10.49 -18.23
N GLN A 77 2.68 11.57 -17.96
CA GLN A 77 1.59 11.56 -17.01
C GLN A 77 0.47 12.49 -17.47
N PRO A 78 -0.80 12.20 -17.13
CA PRO A 78 -1.90 13.13 -17.35
C PRO A 78 -1.64 14.47 -16.65
N ALA A 79 -2.30 15.52 -17.12
CA ALA A 79 -2.24 16.82 -16.47
C ALA A 79 -2.60 16.68 -14.98
N SER A 80 -1.75 17.24 -14.11
CA SER A 80 -1.89 17.13 -12.66
C SER A 80 -1.97 18.49 -11.99
N ARG A 81 -2.58 18.49 -10.80
CA ARG A 81 -2.77 19.64 -9.92
C ARG A 81 -2.30 19.30 -8.52
N LYS A 82 -1.83 20.31 -7.80
CA LYS A 82 -1.55 20.28 -6.35
C LYS A 82 -2.28 21.43 -5.71
N ALA A 83 -2.89 21.17 -4.56
CA ALA A 83 -3.56 22.20 -3.80
C ALA A 83 -3.34 22.02 -2.29
N ASP A 84 -3.33 23.13 -1.59
CA ASP A 84 -3.52 23.18 -0.14
C ASP A 84 -4.99 23.46 0.14
N TYR A 85 -5.51 22.97 1.26
CA TYR A 85 -6.90 23.19 1.63
C TYR A 85 -7.08 23.31 3.14
N VAL A 86 -8.14 24.04 3.52
CA VAL A 86 -8.70 24.06 4.85
C VAL A 86 -10.07 23.39 4.79
N PHE A 87 -10.33 22.51 5.75
CA PHE A 87 -11.56 21.72 5.83
C PHE A 87 -12.40 22.13 7.04
N PHE A 88 -13.66 22.43 6.79
CA PHE A 88 -14.67 22.75 7.79
C PHE A 88 -15.64 21.56 7.89
N PRO A 89 -15.45 20.67 8.86
CA PRO A 89 -16.22 19.44 8.96
C PRO A 89 -17.68 19.72 9.31
N LEU A 90 -18.59 18.96 8.71
CA LEU A 90 -20.00 19.01 9.05
C LEU A 90 -20.29 18.09 10.23
N VAL A 91 -20.09 18.61 11.44
CA VAL A 91 -20.33 17.88 12.69
C VAL A 91 -21.69 18.31 13.27
N PRO A 92 -22.60 17.38 13.60
CA PRO A 92 -23.85 17.73 14.25
C PRO A 92 -23.63 18.51 15.55
N SER A 93 -24.45 19.53 15.77
CA SER A 93 -24.37 20.37 16.95
C SER A 93 -25.00 19.69 18.18
N ALA A 94 -24.74 20.25 19.38
CA ALA A 94 -25.42 19.82 20.60
C ALA A 94 -26.95 19.99 20.50
N LYS A 95 -27.41 21.01 19.75
CA LYS A 95 -28.83 21.25 19.47
C LYS A 95 -29.41 20.13 18.60
N ASP A 96 -28.72 19.75 17.52
CA ASP A 96 -29.12 18.63 16.64
C ASP A 96 -29.29 17.34 17.44
N SER A 97 -28.30 17.06 18.29
CA SER A 97 -28.32 15.92 19.21
C SER A 97 -29.52 15.97 20.17
N SER A 98 -29.81 17.15 20.75
CA SER A 98 -30.95 17.31 21.68
C SER A 98 -32.32 17.11 21.03
N VAL A 99 -32.48 17.53 19.77
CA VAL A 99 -33.72 17.36 19.01
C VAL A 99 -33.97 15.88 18.75
N VAL A 100 -32.96 15.17 18.23
CA VAL A 100 -33.07 13.73 17.96
C VAL A 100 -33.33 12.92 19.23
N ARG A 101 -32.72 13.33 20.36
CA ARG A 101 -33.01 12.72 21.67
C ARG A 101 -34.48 12.90 22.06
N ALA A 102 -35.03 14.11 21.90
CA ALA A 102 -36.42 14.40 22.23
C ALA A 102 -37.41 13.64 21.34
N GLU A 103 -37.12 13.51 20.04
CA GLU A 103 -37.91 12.69 19.12
C GLU A 103 -37.98 11.22 19.57
N LEU A 104 -36.83 10.63 19.92
CA LEU A 104 -36.80 9.25 20.43
C LEU A 104 -37.51 9.10 21.78
N GLU A 105 -37.40 10.10 22.66
CA GLU A 105 -38.10 10.11 23.94
C GLU A 105 -39.62 10.12 23.74
N ALA A 106 -40.14 10.88 22.76
CA ALA A 106 -41.56 10.91 22.45
C ALA A 106 -42.10 9.54 21.99
N LEU A 107 -41.26 8.72 21.33
CA LEU A 107 -41.62 7.37 20.89
C LEU A 107 -41.57 6.33 22.01
N ARG A 108 -41.03 6.67 23.19
CA ARG A 108 -40.73 5.72 24.29
C ARG A 108 -41.96 4.97 24.77
N THR A 109 -43.03 5.69 25.07
CA THR A 109 -44.26 5.10 25.62
C THR A 109 -44.91 4.16 24.60
N GLU A 110 -45.11 4.62 23.36
CA GLU A 110 -45.74 3.82 22.31
C GLU A 110 -44.92 2.56 22.00
N PHE A 111 -43.60 2.69 21.86
CA PHE A 111 -42.70 1.57 21.64
C PHE A 111 -42.72 0.55 22.79
N SER A 112 -42.85 1.02 24.03
CA SER A 112 -42.94 0.13 25.20
C SER A 112 -44.20 -0.75 25.17
N THR A 113 -45.31 -0.22 24.67
CA THR A 113 -46.63 -0.87 24.69
C THR A 113 -47.00 -1.59 23.41
N THR A 114 -46.28 -1.36 22.31
CA THR A 114 -46.60 -1.99 21.02
C THR A 114 -46.51 -3.51 21.10
N LYS A 115 -47.45 -4.18 20.42
CA LYS A 115 -47.52 -5.65 20.32
C LYS A 115 -46.70 -6.19 19.14
N ASN A 116 -46.48 -5.38 18.11
CA ASN A 116 -45.75 -5.76 16.91
C ASN A 116 -44.52 -4.85 16.75
N ASP A 117 -43.45 -5.24 17.43
CA ASP A 117 -42.17 -4.53 17.37
C ASP A 117 -41.62 -4.50 15.94
N SER A 118 -41.89 -5.52 15.12
CA SER A 118 -41.37 -5.60 13.75
C SER A 118 -41.89 -4.47 12.87
N ASP A 119 -43.20 -4.28 12.85
CA ASP A 119 -43.81 -3.23 12.04
C ASP A 119 -43.50 -1.85 12.61
N TYR A 120 -43.46 -1.73 13.94
CA TYR A 120 -43.11 -0.47 14.59
C TYR A 120 -41.69 -0.02 14.25
N VAL A 121 -40.69 -0.91 14.38
CA VAL A 121 -39.29 -0.60 14.05
C VAL A 121 -39.12 -0.31 12.56
N LYS A 122 -39.78 -1.05 11.66
CA LYS A 122 -39.70 -0.79 10.21
C LYS A 122 -40.17 0.60 9.83
N VAL A 123 -41.21 1.11 10.50
CA VAL A 123 -41.77 2.45 10.22
C VAL A 123 -41.00 3.54 10.95
N GLN A 124 -40.65 3.29 12.22
CA GLN A 124 -40.14 4.32 13.12
C GLN A 124 -38.62 4.33 13.26
N SER A 125 -37.85 3.44 12.65
CA SER A 125 -36.38 3.38 12.86
C SER A 125 -35.61 3.71 11.58
N ASP A 126 -34.49 4.42 11.72
CA ASP A 126 -33.51 4.56 10.63
C ASP A 126 -32.80 3.23 10.33
N ARG A 127 -33.02 2.20 11.16
CA ARG A 127 -32.57 0.81 10.95
C ARG A 127 -33.76 -0.16 11.00
N PRO A 128 -34.42 -0.42 9.86
CA PRO A 128 -35.59 -1.31 9.79
C PRO A 128 -35.33 -2.76 10.20
N SER A 129 -34.08 -3.21 10.16
CA SER A 129 -33.66 -4.56 10.57
C SER A 129 -33.41 -4.71 12.08
N GLY A 130 -33.63 -3.66 12.87
CA GLY A 130 -33.36 -3.63 14.31
C GLY A 130 -34.39 -4.38 15.16
N VAL A 131 -34.84 -5.56 14.77
CA VAL A 131 -35.90 -6.33 15.46
C VAL A 131 -35.32 -7.66 15.94
N ASP A 132 -35.53 -7.99 17.21
CA ASP A 132 -35.03 -9.22 17.85
C ASP A 132 -33.53 -9.48 17.61
N VAL A 133 -32.74 -8.41 17.56
CA VAL A 133 -31.29 -8.49 17.34
C VAL A 133 -30.60 -8.81 18.66
N GLN A 134 -29.68 -9.76 18.63
CA GLN A 134 -28.84 -10.10 19.76
C GLN A 134 -27.63 -9.18 19.83
N TYR A 135 -27.56 -8.35 20.86
CA TYR A 135 -26.45 -7.44 21.11
C TYR A 135 -25.59 -7.89 22.30
N SER A 136 -24.28 -7.79 22.14
CA SER A 136 -23.26 -7.86 23.18
C SER A 136 -22.77 -6.45 23.55
N ARG A 137 -21.97 -6.33 24.62
CA ARG A 137 -21.31 -5.04 24.94
C ARG A 137 -20.39 -4.53 23.83
N ALA A 138 -19.88 -5.40 22.96
CA ALA A 138 -19.02 -5.02 21.85
C ALA A 138 -19.76 -4.26 20.73
N ASP A 139 -21.10 -4.34 20.70
CA ASP A 139 -21.93 -3.66 19.70
C ASP A 139 -22.26 -2.20 20.07
N PHE A 140 -21.66 -1.69 21.15
CA PHE A 140 -21.87 -0.34 21.66
C PHE A 140 -20.54 0.33 21.99
N SER A 141 -20.53 1.66 21.92
CA SER A 141 -19.45 2.44 22.54
C SER A 141 -19.35 2.13 24.04
N PRO A 142 -18.17 2.29 24.68
CA PRO A 142 -18.01 1.98 26.10
C PRO A 142 -19.02 2.71 27.02
N ALA A 143 -19.35 3.96 26.71
CA ALA A 143 -20.34 4.74 27.45
C ALA A 143 -21.76 4.20 27.28
N ALA A 144 -22.18 3.92 26.04
CA ALA A 144 -23.50 3.37 25.78
C ALA A 144 -23.65 1.96 26.36
N GLY A 145 -22.65 1.09 26.19
CA GLY A 145 -22.62 -0.26 26.75
C GLY A 145 -22.71 -0.27 28.28
N ALA A 146 -22.12 0.70 28.97
CA ALA A 146 -22.26 0.84 30.42
C ALA A 146 -23.70 1.14 30.84
N VAL A 147 -24.44 1.95 30.06
CA VAL A 147 -25.86 2.25 30.32
C VAL A 147 -26.75 1.05 29.95
N VAL A 148 -26.50 0.42 28.80
CA VAL A 148 -27.37 -0.65 28.27
C VAL A 148 -27.27 -1.93 29.11
N PHE A 149 -26.07 -2.33 29.49
CA PHE A 149 -25.82 -3.61 30.18
C PHE A 149 -25.66 -3.45 31.70
N ASN A 150 -26.17 -2.38 32.31
CA ASN A 150 -26.21 -2.32 33.77
C ASN A 150 -27.31 -3.23 34.34
N SER A 151 -27.20 -3.59 35.62
CA SER A 151 -28.12 -4.53 36.27
C SER A 151 -29.59 -4.07 36.33
N ALA A 152 -29.85 -2.75 36.28
CA ALA A 152 -31.20 -2.22 36.28
C ALA A 152 -31.89 -2.35 34.91
N ASN A 153 -31.11 -2.27 33.82
CA ASN A 153 -31.57 -2.20 32.44
C ASN A 153 -31.51 -3.55 31.71
N ALA A 154 -30.54 -4.41 32.04
CA ALA A 154 -30.31 -5.70 31.40
C ALA A 154 -31.30 -6.78 31.86
N LYS A 155 -32.60 -6.53 31.72
CA LYS A 155 -33.67 -7.48 32.08
C LYS A 155 -34.84 -7.43 31.08
N PRO A 156 -35.55 -8.56 30.86
CA PRO A 156 -36.70 -8.61 29.96
C PRO A 156 -37.74 -7.54 30.28
N GLY A 157 -38.33 -6.94 29.26
CA GLY A 157 -39.32 -5.87 29.36
C GLY A 157 -38.75 -4.47 29.57
N SER A 158 -37.42 -4.31 29.73
CA SER A 158 -36.81 -3.00 29.92
C SER A 158 -36.83 -2.17 28.64
N ILE A 159 -37.13 -0.87 28.81
CA ILE A 159 -36.99 0.14 27.76
C ILE A 159 -35.80 1.04 28.10
N ILE A 160 -34.73 0.90 27.33
CA ILE A 160 -33.43 1.53 27.55
C ILE A 160 -33.23 2.65 26.55
N GLY A 161 -32.80 3.82 27.02
CA GLY A 161 -32.51 4.98 26.18
C GLY A 161 -33.60 6.05 26.22
N PRO A 162 -33.45 7.13 25.45
CA PRO A 162 -32.53 7.29 24.33
C PRO A 162 -31.06 7.38 24.79
N VAL A 163 -30.21 6.45 24.31
CA VAL A 163 -28.77 6.39 24.59
C VAL A 163 -28.00 6.89 23.36
N ALA A 164 -27.08 7.84 23.55
CA ALA A 164 -26.18 8.27 22.48
C ALA A 164 -25.13 7.19 22.23
N ASP A 165 -24.99 6.76 20.98
CA ASP A 165 -24.07 5.69 20.59
C ASP A 165 -23.66 5.83 19.12
N ASN A 166 -22.35 5.99 18.87
CA ASN A 166 -21.74 5.96 17.53
C ASN A 166 -22.44 6.82 16.45
N GLY A 167 -22.88 8.04 16.80
CA GLY A 167 -23.57 8.96 15.88
C GLY A 167 -25.08 8.78 15.79
N TYR A 168 -25.65 7.94 16.65
CA TYR A 168 -27.09 7.69 16.75
C TYR A 168 -27.57 7.95 18.18
N TYR A 169 -28.87 8.19 18.33
CA TYR A 169 -29.58 7.82 19.55
C TYR A 169 -30.28 6.48 19.34
N ARG A 170 -30.23 5.62 20.36
CA ARG A 170 -30.82 4.27 20.37
C ARG A 170 -31.83 4.16 21.50
N LEU A 171 -33.02 3.67 21.18
CA LEU A 171 -34.06 3.29 22.13
C LEU A 171 -34.28 1.78 21.98
N LEU A 172 -34.01 1.01 23.02
CA LEU A 172 -34.02 -0.45 22.98
C LEU A 172 -35.13 -1.02 23.86
N LYS A 173 -35.84 -2.03 23.36
CA LYS A 173 -36.79 -2.85 24.09
C LYS A 173 -36.21 -4.25 24.24
N VAL A 174 -35.89 -4.62 25.48
CA VAL A 174 -35.25 -5.91 25.80
C VAL A 174 -36.32 -7.00 25.83
N SER A 175 -36.26 -7.96 24.91
CA SER A 175 -37.16 -9.12 24.92
C SER A 175 -36.66 -10.21 25.85
N LYS A 176 -35.36 -10.52 25.81
CA LYS A 176 -34.73 -11.50 26.70
C LYS A 176 -33.23 -11.28 26.87
N VAL A 177 -32.68 -11.88 27.93
CA VAL A 177 -31.24 -11.97 28.17
C VAL A 177 -30.80 -13.39 27.87
N VAL A 178 -29.74 -13.54 27.09
CA VAL A 178 -29.18 -14.85 26.71
C VAL A 178 -27.68 -14.85 26.94
N THR A 179 -27.11 -16.03 27.18
CA THR A 179 -25.65 -16.18 27.23
C THR A 179 -25.10 -16.27 25.80
N GLY A 180 -24.21 -15.36 25.44
CA GLY A 180 -23.52 -15.30 24.15
C GLY A 180 -22.06 -15.69 24.25
N GLU A 181 -21.35 -15.50 23.12
CA GLU A 181 -19.89 -15.59 23.08
C GLU A 181 -19.25 -14.52 23.99
N PRO A 182 -18.19 -14.86 24.75
CA PRO A 182 -17.54 -13.90 25.62
C PRO A 182 -16.94 -12.74 24.83
N VAL A 183 -17.22 -11.53 25.31
CA VAL A 183 -16.55 -10.30 24.91
C VAL A 183 -15.65 -9.83 26.05
N ALA A 184 -14.55 -9.17 25.71
CA ALA A 184 -13.59 -8.62 26.66
C ALA A 184 -13.42 -7.13 26.44
N ARG A 185 -13.12 -6.39 27.51
CA ARG A 185 -12.62 -5.01 27.41
C ARG A 185 -11.16 -4.99 27.80
N ALA A 186 -10.33 -4.35 26.99
CA ALA A 186 -8.91 -4.23 27.27
C ALA A 186 -8.35 -2.88 26.81
N SER A 187 -7.24 -2.49 27.42
CA SER A 187 -6.40 -1.39 26.96
C SER A 187 -5.06 -1.93 26.50
N HIS A 188 -4.42 -1.31 25.51
CA HIS A 188 -3.10 -1.73 25.05
C HIS A 188 -2.12 -0.58 24.85
N ILE A 189 -0.82 -0.89 24.90
CA ILE A 189 0.27 -0.03 24.43
C ILE A 189 0.96 -0.78 23.30
N LEU A 190 0.90 -0.24 22.08
CA LEU A 190 1.52 -0.83 20.89
C LEU A 190 2.83 -0.11 20.56
N LEU A 191 3.91 -0.87 20.38
CA LEU A 191 5.11 -0.41 19.67
C LEU A 191 5.35 -1.30 18.43
N GLN A 192 5.36 -0.67 17.27
CA GLN A 192 5.67 -1.26 15.97
C GLN A 192 7.18 -1.38 15.80
N PHE A 193 7.62 -2.35 15.00
CA PHE A 193 9.02 -2.54 14.63
C PHE A 193 9.12 -3.09 13.20
N ASN A 194 10.24 -2.86 12.54
CA ASN A 194 10.58 -3.48 11.27
C ASN A 194 11.12 -4.91 11.53
N PRO A 195 10.39 -5.99 11.15
CA PRO A 195 10.83 -7.36 11.41
C PRO A 195 12.12 -7.73 10.67
N ALA A 196 12.50 -7.00 9.61
CA ALA A 196 13.74 -7.21 8.87
C ALA A 196 14.97 -6.60 9.56
N SER A 197 14.79 -5.71 10.55
CA SER A 197 15.87 -5.05 11.28
C SER A 197 16.03 -5.64 12.67
N ARG A 198 17.09 -6.42 12.89
CA ARG A 198 17.41 -6.98 14.21
C ARG A 198 17.63 -5.90 15.28
N GLU A 199 18.23 -4.78 14.88
CA GLU A 199 18.47 -3.65 15.77
C GLU A 199 17.16 -2.99 16.22
N ASP A 200 16.22 -2.80 15.29
CA ASP A 200 14.92 -2.20 15.60
C ASP A 200 14.07 -3.11 16.51
N VAL A 201 14.07 -4.41 16.22
CA VAL A 201 13.43 -5.42 17.09
C VAL A 201 14.00 -5.37 18.51
N ALA A 202 15.33 -5.28 18.66
CA ALA A 202 15.97 -5.22 19.96
C ALA A 202 15.60 -3.94 20.74
N LYS A 203 15.64 -2.77 20.07
CA LYS A 203 15.26 -1.48 20.65
C LYS A 203 13.82 -1.47 21.12
N VAL A 204 12.89 -1.96 20.30
CA VAL A 204 11.47 -1.98 20.65
C VAL A 204 11.20 -2.96 21.78
N ARG A 205 11.89 -4.11 21.83
CA ARG A 205 11.81 -5.05 22.97
C ARG A 205 12.30 -4.41 24.27
N GLU A 206 13.46 -3.75 24.25
CA GLU A 206 14.01 -3.07 25.41
C GLU A 206 13.05 -1.99 25.93
N ARG A 207 12.49 -1.19 25.02
CA ARG A 207 11.50 -0.17 25.35
C ARG A 207 10.21 -0.77 25.94
N MET A 208 9.73 -1.89 25.41
CA MET A 208 8.58 -2.59 25.96
C MET A 208 8.85 -3.14 27.36
N VAL A 209 10.07 -3.63 27.63
CA VAL A 209 10.47 -4.06 28.98
C VAL A 209 10.49 -2.89 29.95
N GLU A 210 11.01 -1.72 29.54
CA GLU A 210 11.00 -0.50 30.35
C GLU A 210 9.56 -0.06 30.70
N ILE A 211 8.67 0.00 29.69
CA ILE A 211 7.25 0.36 29.87
C ILE A 211 6.56 -0.67 30.79
N TYR A 212 6.81 -1.95 30.58
CA TYR A 212 6.24 -3.01 31.42
C TYR A 212 6.72 -2.89 32.89
N GLY A 213 8.01 -2.62 33.12
CA GLY A 213 8.55 -2.38 34.45
C GLY A 213 7.89 -1.19 35.16
N LYS A 214 7.71 -0.08 34.45
CA LYS A 214 6.98 1.10 34.95
C LYS A 214 5.53 0.80 35.35
N LEU A 215 4.83 0.02 34.53
CA LEU A 215 3.47 -0.43 34.83
C LEU A 215 3.42 -1.33 36.07
N GLN A 216 4.41 -2.22 36.25
CA GLN A 216 4.54 -3.05 37.45
C GLN A 216 4.85 -2.23 38.69
N SER A 217 5.55 -1.10 38.56
CA SER A 217 5.80 -0.14 39.65
C SER A 217 4.60 0.78 39.96
N GLY A 218 3.46 0.60 39.29
CA GLY A 218 2.22 1.33 39.57
C GLY A 218 2.02 2.62 38.76
N GLU A 219 2.84 2.89 37.74
CA GLU A 219 2.61 4.02 36.84
C GLU A 219 1.29 3.84 36.06
N SER A 220 0.59 4.95 35.78
CA SER A 220 -0.70 4.92 35.09
C SER A 220 -0.58 4.35 33.68
N PHE A 221 -1.34 3.28 33.41
CA PHE A 221 -1.44 2.69 32.08
C PHE A 221 -1.87 3.70 31.03
N GLU A 222 -2.86 4.54 31.35
CA GLU A 222 -3.40 5.54 30.42
C GLU A 222 -2.36 6.60 30.07
N ALA A 223 -1.54 7.02 31.04
CA ALA A 223 -0.47 7.99 30.81
C ALA A 223 0.62 7.42 29.90
N LEU A 224 1.04 6.17 30.15
CA LEU A 224 2.02 5.48 29.32
C LEU A 224 1.48 5.17 27.93
N ALA A 225 0.20 4.81 27.80
CA ALA A 225 -0.45 4.60 26.51
C ALA A 225 -0.50 5.89 25.68
N LYS A 226 -0.93 7.02 26.27
CA LYS A 226 -0.93 8.33 25.61
C LYS A 226 0.46 8.78 25.16
N LYS A 227 1.49 8.42 25.92
CA LYS A 227 2.87 8.84 25.68
C LYS A 227 3.61 7.95 24.67
N TYR A 228 3.39 6.64 24.71
CA TYR A 228 4.23 5.68 23.99
C TYR A 228 3.49 4.86 22.94
N SER A 229 2.16 4.69 23.04
CA SER A 229 1.45 3.83 22.10
C SER A 229 1.45 4.45 20.70
N GLN A 230 1.83 3.64 19.71
CA GLN A 230 1.82 3.99 18.29
C GLN A 230 0.49 3.65 17.61
N ASP A 231 -0.48 3.07 18.34
CA ASP A 231 -1.86 3.03 17.87
C ASP A 231 -2.56 4.37 18.15
N SER A 232 -2.57 5.25 17.16
CA SER A 232 -3.19 6.58 17.27
C SER A 232 -4.67 6.56 17.69
N GLY A 233 -5.41 5.50 17.36
CA GLY A 233 -6.84 5.39 17.66
C GLY A 233 -7.14 5.13 19.14
N SER A 234 -6.33 4.29 19.79
CA SER A 234 -6.48 3.96 21.21
C SER A 234 -5.60 4.83 22.11
N ALA A 235 -4.43 5.29 21.65
CA ALA A 235 -3.48 6.07 22.46
C ALA A 235 -4.14 7.28 23.11
N VAL A 236 -4.92 8.04 22.34
CA VAL A 236 -5.64 9.24 22.84
C VAL A 236 -6.70 8.90 23.90
N LYS A 237 -7.21 7.66 23.90
CA LYS A 237 -8.15 7.10 24.87
C LYS A 237 -7.45 6.35 26.02
N GLY A 238 -6.16 6.59 26.24
CA GLY A 238 -5.40 5.88 27.27
C GLY A 238 -5.17 4.39 26.96
N GLY A 239 -5.22 4.02 25.68
CA GLY A 239 -5.04 2.66 25.18
C GLY A 239 -6.31 1.82 25.16
N ASP A 240 -7.45 2.31 25.66
CA ASP A 240 -8.72 1.57 25.68
C ASP A 240 -9.27 1.36 24.26
N ILE A 241 -9.48 0.08 23.90
CA ILE A 241 -10.07 -0.34 22.63
C ILE A 241 -11.55 -0.72 22.75
N GLY A 242 -12.14 -0.56 23.93
CA GLY A 242 -13.53 -0.89 24.18
C GLY A 242 -13.78 -2.40 24.30
N TRP A 243 -15.04 -2.79 24.16
CA TRP A 243 -15.45 -4.19 24.20
C TRP A 243 -15.28 -4.84 22.82
N PHE A 244 -14.73 -6.04 22.78
CA PHE A 244 -14.51 -6.79 21.54
C PHE A 244 -14.68 -8.29 21.74
N GLY A 245 -15.08 -8.99 20.68
CA GLY A 245 -15.10 -10.45 20.63
C GLY A 245 -13.76 -11.03 20.17
N ARG A 246 -13.55 -12.34 20.41
CA ARG A 246 -12.32 -13.05 20.01
C ARG A 246 -11.92 -12.87 18.55
N LYS A 247 -12.91 -12.78 17.64
CA LYS A 247 -12.69 -12.70 16.19
C LYS A 247 -12.42 -11.28 15.68
N SER A 248 -12.58 -10.26 16.54
CA SER A 248 -12.43 -8.84 16.18
C SER A 248 -10.98 -8.35 16.26
N VAL A 249 -10.08 -9.17 16.81
CA VAL A 249 -8.66 -8.86 16.99
C VAL A 249 -7.80 -10.03 16.48
N VAL A 250 -6.50 -9.81 16.31
CA VAL A 250 -5.58 -10.86 15.85
C VAL A 250 -5.48 -12.01 16.86
N PRO A 251 -5.28 -13.26 16.40
CA PRO A 251 -5.33 -14.45 17.26
C PRO A 251 -4.43 -14.36 18.49
N GLU A 252 -3.21 -13.86 18.34
CA GLU A 252 -2.22 -13.77 19.43
C GLU A 252 -2.67 -12.76 20.51
N PHE A 253 -3.31 -11.66 20.09
CA PHE A 253 -3.89 -10.69 21.00
C PHE A 253 -5.13 -11.26 21.71
N ALA A 254 -6.02 -11.93 20.95
CA ALA A 254 -7.19 -12.59 21.51
C ALA A 254 -6.80 -13.66 22.54
N GLU A 255 -5.81 -14.48 22.24
CA GLU A 255 -5.32 -15.52 23.15
C GLU A 255 -4.81 -14.91 24.46
N ALA A 256 -3.97 -13.87 24.39
CA ALA A 256 -3.45 -13.19 25.57
C ALA A 256 -4.55 -12.57 26.44
N VAL A 257 -5.59 -11.99 25.83
CA VAL A 257 -6.71 -11.37 26.56
C VAL A 257 -7.60 -12.43 27.17
N PHE A 258 -8.14 -13.35 26.37
CA PHE A 258 -9.17 -14.30 26.82
C PHE A 258 -8.60 -15.46 27.67
N SER A 259 -7.29 -15.57 27.82
CA SER A 259 -6.63 -16.43 28.82
C SER A 259 -6.32 -15.69 30.14
N SER A 260 -6.50 -14.37 30.17
CA SER A 260 -6.22 -13.53 31.34
C SER A 260 -7.46 -13.30 32.20
N ARG A 261 -7.26 -12.85 33.43
CA ARG A 261 -8.34 -12.41 34.34
C ARG A 261 -8.57 -10.90 34.22
N PRO A 262 -9.77 -10.37 34.54
CA PRO A 262 -9.97 -8.93 34.68
C PRO A 262 -8.95 -8.31 35.65
N GLY A 263 -8.44 -7.14 35.30
CA GLY A 263 -7.37 -6.45 36.02
C GLY A 263 -5.96 -6.92 35.66
N ALA A 264 -5.80 -8.04 34.93
CA ALA A 264 -4.48 -8.57 34.60
C ALA A 264 -3.74 -7.68 33.59
N LEU A 265 -2.44 -7.56 33.82
CA LEU A 265 -1.47 -6.99 32.90
C LEU A 265 -0.71 -8.12 32.22
N THR A 266 -0.73 -8.18 30.89
CA THR A 266 0.00 -9.20 30.14
C THR A 266 1.47 -8.81 30.02
N ARG A 267 2.35 -9.82 29.91
CA ARG A 267 3.70 -9.61 29.37
C ARG A 267 3.61 -9.07 27.93
N PRO A 268 4.69 -8.49 27.37
CA PRO A 268 4.70 -8.07 25.96
C PRO A 268 4.31 -9.21 25.02
N VAL A 269 3.22 -9.03 24.28
CA VAL A 269 2.66 -9.98 23.31
C VAL A 269 3.07 -9.53 21.92
N GLN A 270 3.70 -10.41 21.15
CA GLN A 270 4.06 -10.12 19.77
C GLN A 270 2.91 -10.47 18.83
N THR A 271 2.55 -9.55 17.94
CA THR A 271 1.60 -9.76 16.85
C THR A 271 2.22 -9.29 15.53
N LYS A 272 1.50 -9.47 14.42
CA LYS A 272 1.89 -8.88 13.13
C LYS A 272 1.98 -7.35 13.11
N PHE A 273 1.39 -6.67 14.10
CA PHE A 273 1.39 -5.21 14.20
C PHE A 273 2.51 -4.66 15.09
N GLY A 274 3.21 -5.51 15.84
CA GLY A 274 4.27 -5.10 16.77
C GLY A 274 4.18 -5.82 18.11
N LEU A 275 4.73 -5.20 19.14
CA LEU A 275 4.62 -5.67 20.53
C LEU A 275 3.53 -4.89 21.28
N HIS A 276 2.73 -5.62 22.05
CA HIS A 276 1.64 -5.08 22.85
C HIS A 276 1.81 -5.41 24.33
N ILE A 277 1.64 -4.44 25.21
CA ILE A 277 1.30 -4.71 26.63
C ILE A 277 -0.19 -4.48 26.76
N ILE A 278 -0.90 -5.43 27.36
CA ILE A 278 -2.36 -5.43 27.40
C ILE A 278 -2.82 -5.43 28.86
N LYS A 279 -3.76 -4.55 29.18
CA LYS A 279 -4.47 -4.52 30.47
C LYS A 279 -5.91 -4.95 30.23
N VAL A 280 -6.30 -6.12 30.72
CA VAL A 280 -7.67 -6.61 30.62
C VAL A 280 -8.50 -5.95 31.71
N THR A 281 -9.64 -5.35 31.37
CA THR A 281 -10.46 -4.58 32.31
C THR A 281 -11.82 -5.21 32.58
N GLY A 282 -12.31 -6.13 31.74
CA GLY A 282 -13.55 -6.84 31.99
C GLY A 282 -13.86 -7.94 30.99
N PHE A 283 -14.76 -8.83 31.39
CA PHE A 283 -15.42 -9.82 30.52
C PHE A 283 -16.93 -9.70 30.68
N ASP A 284 -17.65 -10.00 29.62
CA ASP A 284 -19.10 -10.15 29.64
C ASP A 284 -19.50 -11.27 28.67
N GLN A 285 -20.56 -11.99 29.02
CA GLN A 285 -21.19 -13.04 28.23
C GLN A 285 -22.70 -12.82 28.11
N ASN A 286 -23.23 -11.76 28.74
CA ASN A 286 -24.64 -11.43 28.63
C ASN A 286 -24.90 -10.74 27.30
N ASN A 287 -25.77 -11.33 26.50
CA ASN A 287 -26.32 -10.70 25.32
C ASN A 287 -27.78 -10.34 25.56
N LEU A 288 -28.18 -9.17 25.08
CA LEU A 288 -29.57 -8.73 25.10
C LEU A 288 -30.17 -8.97 23.72
N VAL A 289 -31.28 -9.70 23.66
CA VAL A 289 -32.12 -9.73 22.47
C VAL A 289 -33.05 -8.53 22.55
N CYS A 290 -32.92 -7.62 21.59
CA CYS A 290 -33.62 -6.34 21.61
C CYS A 290 -34.23 -6.01 20.25
N SER A 291 -35.40 -5.38 20.31
CA SER A 291 -35.87 -4.52 19.23
C SER A 291 -35.37 -3.09 19.50
N GLU A 292 -34.91 -2.37 18.49
CA GLU A 292 -34.38 -1.02 18.61
C GLU A 292 -35.00 -0.04 17.62
N VAL A 293 -35.29 1.15 18.12
CA VAL A 293 -35.55 2.33 17.30
C VAL A 293 -34.31 3.21 17.37
N VAL A 294 -33.71 3.49 16.22
CA VAL A 294 -32.52 4.34 16.13
C VAL A 294 -32.81 5.55 15.25
N ARG A 295 -32.25 6.70 15.64
CA ARG A 295 -32.19 7.89 14.79
C ARG A 295 -30.75 8.33 14.64
N MET A 296 -30.35 8.57 13.39
CA MET A 296 -29.06 9.16 13.09
C MET A 296 -29.05 10.63 13.49
N ILE A 297 -28.00 11.06 14.19
CA ILE A 297 -27.79 12.48 14.49
C ILE A 297 -27.28 13.14 13.22
N ARG A 298 -28.16 13.84 12.51
CA ARG A 298 -27.82 14.56 11.27
C ARG A 298 -27.59 16.04 11.56
N PRO A 299 -26.62 16.69 10.90
CA PRO A 299 -26.47 18.14 10.95
C PRO A 299 -27.76 18.80 10.44
N SER A 300 -28.35 19.70 11.23
CA SER A 300 -29.50 20.49 10.76
C SER A 300 -29.09 21.53 9.74
N THR A 301 -30.07 22.14 9.06
CA THR A 301 -29.85 23.29 8.18
C THR A 301 -29.11 24.41 8.90
N GLU A 302 -29.40 24.66 10.18
CA GLU A 302 -28.70 25.67 10.97
C GLU A 302 -27.21 25.34 11.16
N THR A 303 -26.89 24.07 11.43
CA THR A 303 -25.51 23.59 11.56
C THR A 303 -24.76 23.66 10.23
N VAL A 304 -25.40 23.25 9.13
CA VAL A 304 -24.85 23.35 7.76
C VAL A 304 -24.53 24.80 7.43
N GLU A 305 -25.47 25.71 7.66
CA GLU A 305 -25.28 27.13 7.36
C GLU A 305 -24.23 27.77 8.28
N SER A 306 -24.10 27.33 9.54
CA SER A 306 -23.02 27.78 10.41
C SER A 306 -21.64 27.40 9.87
N ALA A 307 -21.46 26.13 9.47
CA ALA A 307 -20.22 25.67 8.86
C ALA A 307 -19.93 26.38 7.51
N ARG A 308 -20.96 26.61 6.70
CA ARG A 308 -20.86 27.39 5.45
C ARG A 308 -20.40 28.82 5.73
N ARG A 309 -20.95 29.49 6.75
CA ARG A 309 -20.54 30.85 7.16
C ARG A 309 -19.07 30.90 7.59
N LEU A 310 -18.61 29.93 8.38
CA LEU A 310 -17.20 29.84 8.78
C LEU A 310 -16.27 29.66 7.57
N ALA A 311 -16.62 28.76 6.66
CA ALA A 311 -15.85 28.56 5.43
C ALA A 311 -15.83 29.82 4.54
N THR A 312 -16.96 30.52 4.44
CA THR A 312 -17.08 31.77 3.67
C THR A 312 -16.27 32.90 4.30
N ALA A 313 -16.33 33.05 5.64
CA ALA A 313 -15.53 34.04 6.37
C ALA A 313 -14.03 33.79 6.15
N PHE A 314 -13.60 32.54 6.28
CA PHE A 314 -12.22 32.17 5.98
C PHE A 314 -11.83 32.45 4.53
N GLN A 315 -12.71 32.15 3.56
CA GLN A 315 -12.45 32.44 2.15
C GLN A 315 -12.24 33.94 1.92
N MET A 316 -13.11 34.80 2.46
CA MET A 316 -12.98 36.25 2.33
C MET A 316 -11.67 36.74 2.96
N GLN A 317 -11.38 36.31 4.18
CA GLN A 317 -10.14 36.67 4.87
C GLN A 317 -8.89 36.17 4.09
N ALA A 318 -8.93 34.97 3.53
CA ALA A 318 -7.86 34.41 2.71
C ALA A 318 -7.65 35.20 1.40
N LYS A 319 -8.70 35.81 0.83
CA LYS A 319 -8.57 36.73 -0.31
C LYS A 319 -7.86 38.04 0.09
N ASP A 320 -8.11 38.54 1.30
CA ASP A 320 -7.60 39.84 1.74
C ASP A 320 -6.15 39.78 2.27
N GLN A 321 -5.84 38.85 3.18
CA GLN A 321 -4.53 38.76 3.85
C GLN A 321 -3.69 37.55 3.44
N GLY A 322 -4.24 36.66 2.61
CA GLY A 322 -3.57 35.45 2.11
C GLY A 322 -3.90 34.18 2.90
N PHE A 323 -3.96 33.06 2.18
CA PHE A 323 -4.44 31.76 2.67
C PHE A 323 -3.72 31.24 3.93
N GLU A 324 -2.39 31.24 3.94
CA GLU A 324 -1.60 30.73 5.07
C GLU A 324 -1.74 31.58 6.32
N LYS A 325 -1.78 32.92 6.15
CA LYS A 325 -1.95 33.86 7.26
C LYS A 325 -3.33 33.71 7.90
N SER A 326 -4.38 33.59 7.09
CA SER A 326 -5.75 33.33 7.56
C SER A 326 -5.86 31.99 8.29
N ALA A 327 -5.20 30.95 7.76
CA ALA A 327 -5.23 29.64 8.43
C ALA A 327 -4.53 29.71 9.79
N ALA A 328 -3.41 30.42 9.87
CA ALA A 328 -2.67 30.62 11.12
C ALA A 328 -3.44 31.46 12.15
N SER A 329 -4.11 32.55 11.73
CA SER A 329 -4.88 33.41 12.63
C SER A 329 -6.06 32.69 13.26
N GLU A 330 -6.78 31.88 12.46
CA GLU A 330 -7.93 31.09 12.90
C GLU A 330 -7.53 29.74 13.53
N LYS A 331 -6.23 29.43 13.59
CA LYS A 331 -5.68 28.14 14.06
C LYS A 331 -6.27 26.94 13.30
N LEU A 332 -6.53 27.13 12.01
CA LEU A 332 -7.08 26.10 11.13
C LEU A 332 -5.95 25.28 10.50
N PRO A 333 -6.02 23.94 10.54
CA PRO A 333 -5.01 23.09 9.95
C PRO A 333 -5.05 23.19 8.41
N VAL A 334 -3.89 23.43 7.79
CA VAL A 334 -3.73 23.36 6.34
C VAL A 334 -3.28 21.96 5.94
N ALA A 335 -4.09 21.29 5.12
CA ALA A 335 -3.78 19.99 4.57
C ALA A 335 -3.43 20.09 3.09
N LYS A 336 -2.71 19.08 2.57
CA LYS A 336 -2.25 19.01 1.19
C LYS A 336 -2.93 17.88 0.44
N THR A 337 -3.35 18.11 -0.80
CA THR A 337 -3.98 17.08 -1.63
C THR A 337 -2.99 16.03 -2.15
N GLY A 338 -1.70 16.37 -2.24
CA GLY A 338 -0.77 15.68 -3.14
C GLY A 338 -1.07 15.99 -4.61
N GLU A 339 -0.43 15.26 -5.53
CA GLU A 339 -0.78 15.36 -6.96
C GLU A 339 -2.09 14.62 -7.25
N PHE A 340 -2.98 15.28 -7.98
CA PHE A 340 -4.19 14.65 -8.50
C PHE A 340 -4.44 15.03 -9.96
N GLY A 341 -4.96 14.08 -10.72
CA GLY A 341 -5.42 14.27 -12.10
C GLY A 341 -6.93 14.54 -12.16
N LYS A 342 -7.42 14.90 -13.36
CA LYS A 342 -8.83 15.26 -13.58
C LYS A 342 -9.84 14.15 -13.22
N HIS A 343 -9.41 12.90 -13.31
CA HIS A 343 -10.24 11.72 -13.03
C HIS A 343 -9.68 10.87 -11.89
N THR A 344 -8.84 11.45 -11.03
CA THR A 344 -8.19 10.74 -9.94
C THR A 344 -8.79 11.18 -8.60
N PRO A 345 -9.20 10.26 -7.72
CA PRO A 345 -9.67 10.64 -6.39
C PRO A 345 -8.52 11.21 -5.55
N ILE A 346 -8.81 12.26 -4.79
CA ILE A 346 -7.87 12.82 -3.81
C ILE A 346 -7.92 11.95 -2.55
N ALA A 347 -6.78 11.51 -2.02
CA ALA A 347 -6.72 10.46 -0.98
C ALA A 347 -7.64 10.69 0.24
N VAL A 348 -7.76 11.93 0.72
CA VAL A 348 -8.58 12.27 1.92
C VAL A 348 -10.01 12.70 1.56
N ILE A 349 -10.17 13.37 0.41
CA ILE A 349 -11.41 14.04 0.03
C ILE A 349 -12.31 13.10 -0.80
N GLY A 350 -11.71 12.27 -1.64
CA GLY A 350 -12.39 11.46 -2.65
C GLY A 350 -12.46 12.16 -4.00
N PHE A 351 -13.36 11.67 -4.86
CA PHE A 351 -13.66 12.30 -6.14
C PHE A 351 -14.71 13.40 -5.95
N ASN A 352 -14.48 14.58 -6.54
CA ASN A 352 -15.43 15.68 -6.48
C ASN A 352 -15.33 16.57 -7.72
N ASP A 353 -16.44 16.70 -8.46
CA ASP A 353 -16.47 17.45 -9.71
C ASP A 353 -16.23 18.95 -9.52
N LYS A 354 -16.67 19.54 -8.39
CA LYS A 354 -16.45 20.96 -8.10
C LYS A 354 -14.97 21.26 -7.86
N ILE A 355 -14.27 20.37 -7.16
CA ILE A 355 -12.81 20.47 -6.97
C ILE A 355 -12.09 20.38 -8.31
N ASN A 356 -12.46 19.42 -9.16
CA ASN A 356 -11.86 19.25 -10.48
C ASN A 356 -12.14 20.46 -11.39
N ALA A 357 -13.38 20.95 -11.40
CA ALA A 357 -13.78 22.12 -12.18
C ALA A 357 -12.98 23.37 -11.79
N PHE A 358 -12.77 23.58 -10.48
CA PHE A 358 -11.91 24.66 -9.97
C PHE A 358 -10.45 24.44 -10.36
N ALA A 359 -9.85 23.33 -9.93
CA ALA A 359 -8.41 23.10 -10.02
C ALA A 359 -7.88 23.07 -11.47
N PHE A 360 -8.69 22.61 -12.44
CA PHE A 360 -8.27 22.56 -13.84
C PHE A 360 -8.54 23.85 -14.62
N LYS A 361 -9.31 24.78 -14.07
CA LYS A 361 -9.55 26.11 -14.65
C LYS A 361 -8.67 27.21 -14.02
N ALA A 362 -8.33 27.06 -12.75
CA ALA A 362 -7.59 28.02 -11.95
C ALA A 362 -6.10 28.14 -12.33
N ALA A 363 -5.51 29.29 -12.05
CA ALA A 363 -4.07 29.54 -12.08
C ALA A 363 -3.42 29.15 -10.73
N GLU A 364 -2.09 29.01 -10.73
CA GLU A 364 -1.35 28.75 -9.49
C GLU A 364 -1.45 29.96 -8.55
N GLY A 365 -1.73 29.71 -7.27
CA GLY A 365 -2.00 30.73 -6.26
C GLY A 365 -3.49 31.07 -6.11
N ASP A 366 -4.34 30.71 -7.08
CA ASP A 366 -5.77 31.01 -7.03
C ASP A 366 -6.46 30.29 -5.88
N LEU A 367 -7.44 30.99 -5.30
CA LEU A 367 -8.30 30.50 -4.23
C LEU A 367 -9.64 30.01 -4.79
N SER A 368 -10.13 28.89 -4.29
CA SER A 368 -11.44 28.37 -4.65
C SER A 368 -12.57 29.17 -4.00
N ASP A 369 -13.76 29.05 -4.59
CA ASP A 369 -14.99 29.27 -3.83
C ASP A 369 -15.17 28.19 -2.76
N VAL A 370 -16.12 28.39 -1.86
CA VAL A 370 -16.44 27.39 -0.83
C VAL A 370 -16.99 26.15 -1.53
N ILE A 371 -16.23 25.06 -1.47
CA ILE A 371 -16.58 23.79 -2.10
C ILE A 371 -17.31 22.92 -1.08
N GLU A 372 -18.57 22.64 -1.37
CA GLU A 372 -19.43 21.80 -0.54
C GLU A 372 -19.33 20.32 -0.94
N THR A 373 -19.21 19.46 0.07
CA THR A 373 -19.18 18.01 -0.03
C THR A 373 -20.03 17.39 1.08
N GLU A 374 -20.30 16.09 1.01
CA GLU A 374 -21.02 15.35 2.06
C GLU A 374 -20.34 15.42 3.43
N LYS A 375 -19.01 15.56 3.47
CA LYS A 375 -18.24 15.61 4.71
C LYS A 375 -18.18 17.02 5.33
N GLY A 376 -18.51 18.04 4.54
CA GLY A 376 -18.39 19.44 4.92
C GLY A 376 -17.80 20.31 3.81
N PHE A 377 -17.22 21.44 4.19
CA PHE A 377 -16.81 22.50 3.28
C PHE A 377 -15.30 22.61 3.15
N TYR A 378 -14.83 22.88 1.95
CA TYR A 378 -13.42 23.04 1.63
C TYR A 378 -13.19 24.42 1.02
N VAL A 379 -12.09 25.05 1.42
CA VAL A 379 -11.52 26.19 0.73
C VAL A 379 -10.10 25.82 0.34
N MET A 380 -9.81 25.87 -0.95
CA MET A 380 -8.59 25.35 -1.54
C MET A 380 -7.79 26.46 -2.19
N ARG A 381 -6.47 26.36 -2.13
CA ARG A 381 -5.55 27.20 -2.91
C ARG A 381 -4.71 26.30 -3.81
N LEU A 382 -4.69 26.58 -5.10
CA LEU A 382 -3.85 25.83 -6.03
C LEU A 382 -2.38 26.16 -5.78
N THR A 383 -1.55 25.15 -5.55
CA THR A 383 -0.11 25.29 -5.23
C THR A 383 0.79 24.70 -6.30
N GLY A 384 0.24 24.03 -7.30
CA GLY A 384 1.02 23.55 -8.42
C GLY A 384 0.15 23.12 -9.58
N LYS A 385 0.62 23.42 -10.79
CA LYS A 385 -0.03 23.09 -12.05
C LYS A 385 0.96 22.41 -13.00
N ASN A 386 0.55 21.27 -13.56
CA ASN A 386 1.34 20.57 -14.57
C ASN A 386 0.45 20.17 -15.76
N ASP A 387 0.61 20.91 -16.87
CA ASP A 387 -0.07 20.63 -18.14
C ASP A 387 0.90 20.08 -19.20
N THR A 388 2.14 19.77 -18.82
CA THR A 388 3.19 19.39 -19.79
C THR A 388 2.96 18.01 -20.41
N GLY A 389 2.09 17.19 -19.82
CA GLY A 389 1.92 15.78 -20.19
C GLY A 389 3.03 14.87 -19.65
N TYR A 390 3.95 15.42 -18.84
CA TYR A 390 5.09 14.71 -18.26
C TYR A 390 5.24 15.07 -16.78
N ARG A 391 5.83 14.18 -15.99
CA ARG A 391 6.14 14.46 -14.59
C ARG A 391 7.12 15.62 -14.51
N LEU A 392 6.86 16.60 -13.66
CA LEU A 392 7.79 17.71 -13.43
C LEU A 392 9.04 17.21 -12.70
N LEU A 393 10.16 17.90 -12.93
CA LEU A 393 11.41 17.66 -12.22
C LEU A 393 11.36 18.25 -10.80
N ASP A 394 10.49 17.67 -9.96
CA ASP A 394 10.36 17.99 -8.55
C ASP A 394 11.49 17.38 -7.70
N ASP A 395 11.57 17.74 -6.42
CA ASP A 395 12.65 17.30 -5.53
C ASP A 395 12.72 15.78 -5.34
N ASP A 396 11.58 15.09 -5.41
CA ASP A 396 11.51 13.63 -5.31
C ASP A 396 12.10 12.98 -6.57
N LEU A 397 11.69 13.46 -7.75
CA LEU A 397 12.22 12.98 -9.02
C LEU A 397 13.71 13.32 -9.17
N LYS A 398 14.14 14.51 -8.74
CA LYS A 398 15.57 14.88 -8.70
C LYS A 398 16.37 13.93 -7.83
N LYS A 399 15.90 13.58 -6.63
CA LYS A 399 16.57 12.61 -5.74
C LYS A 399 16.70 11.24 -6.40
N ARG A 400 15.62 10.77 -7.05
CA ARG A 400 15.62 9.49 -7.77
C ARG A 400 16.58 9.48 -8.95
N ILE A 401 16.56 10.51 -9.79
CA ILE A 401 17.50 10.65 -10.93
C ILE A 401 18.93 10.77 -10.41
N THR A 402 19.15 11.51 -9.32
CA THR A 402 20.48 11.63 -8.69
C THR A 402 21.00 10.26 -8.27
N ALA A 403 20.17 9.43 -7.61
CA ALA A 403 20.56 8.08 -7.22
C ALA A 403 20.91 7.20 -8.43
N GLU A 404 20.13 7.29 -9.52
CA GLU A 404 20.42 6.55 -10.75
C GLU A 404 21.72 7.02 -11.41
N LEU A 405 21.95 8.33 -11.52
CA LEU A 405 23.19 8.88 -12.08
C LEU A 405 24.42 8.54 -11.22
N VAL A 406 24.30 8.55 -9.89
CA VAL A 406 25.36 8.07 -8.99
C VAL A 406 25.67 6.60 -9.27
N ARG A 407 24.63 5.79 -9.43
CA ARG A 407 24.77 4.36 -9.76
C ARG A 407 25.46 4.18 -11.12
N GLU A 408 25.05 4.89 -12.17
CA GLU A 408 25.69 4.84 -13.49
C GLU A 408 27.17 5.24 -13.43
N LYS A 409 27.51 6.31 -12.71
CA LYS A 409 28.91 6.73 -12.52
C LYS A 409 29.73 5.68 -11.78
N LYS A 410 29.16 5.03 -10.77
CA LYS A 410 29.79 3.91 -10.07
C LYS A 410 30.00 2.71 -10.99
N GLU A 411 29.03 2.40 -11.84
CA GLU A 411 29.13 1.32 -12.83
C GLU A 411 30.31 1.58 -13.76
N VAL A 412 30.40 2.78 -14.34
CA VAL A 412 31.52 3.18 -15.21
C VAL A 412 32.87 3.16 -14.48
N ALA A 413 32.92 3.63 -13.23
CA ALA A 413 34.17 3.64 -12.45
C ALA A 413 34.65 2.22 -12.11
N LEU A 414 33.73 1.35 -11.67
CA LEU A 414 34.03 -0.04 -11.35
C LEU A 414 34.46 -0.80 -12.61
N GLU A 415 33.76 -0.60 -13.72
CA GLU A 415 34.12 -1.18 -15.01
C GLU A 415 35.54 -0.78 -15.41
N LYS A 416 35.89 0.51 -15.35
CA LYS A 416 37.25 0.99 -15.64
C LYS A 416 38.30 0.38 -14.71
N GLN A 417 38.01 0.29 -13.42
CA GLN A 417 38.90 -0.32 -12.44
C GLN A 417 39.16 -1.79 -12.77
N LEU A 418 38.11 -2.58 -12.99
CA LEU A 418 38.25 -4.00 -13.33
C LEU A 418 38.90 -4.21 -14.69
N ALA A 419 38.60 -3.35 -15.68
CA ALA A 419 39.23 -3.40 -17.00
C ALA A 419 40.74 -3.14 -16.91
N SER A 420 41.17 -2.20 -16.06
CA SER A 420 42.60 -1.95 -15.84
C SER A 420 43.32 -3.13 -15.19
N LEU A 421 42.61 -3.95 -14.41
CA LEU A 421 43.17 -5.15 -13.78
C LEU A 421 43.27 -6.31 -14.77
N SER A 422 42.24 -6.53 -15.59
CA SER A 422 42.25 -7.61 -16.58
C SER A 422 43.12 -7.31 -17.82
N ALA A 423 43.43 -6.04 -18.09
CA ALA A 423 44.30 -5.65 -19.21
C ALA A 423 45.80 -5.78 -18.93
N LYS A 424 46.22 -6.09 -17.69
CA LYS A 424 47.65 -6.27 -17.36
C LYS A 424 48.21 -7.51 -18.06
N PRO A 425 49.44 -7.45 -18.62
CA PRO A 425 50.08 -8.63 -19.21
C PRO A 425 50.17 -9.78 -18.17
N GLY A 426 49.68 -10.97 -18.54
CA GLY A 426 49.67 -12.13 -17.66
C GLY A 426 48.56 -12.13 -16.58
N ALA A 427 47.57 -11.23 -16.66
CA ALA A 427 46.48 -11.20 -15.70
C ALA A 427 45.65 -12.51 -15.71
N THR A 428 45.49 -13.11 -14.53
CA THR A 428 44.59 -14.24 -14.28
C THR A 428 43.66 -13.92 -13.11
N LEU A 429 42.56 -14.68 -12.97
CA LEU A 429 41.67 -14.54 -11.81
C LEU A 429 42.44 -14.74 -10.50
N GLU A 430 43.35 -15.70 -10.48
CA GLU A 430 44.17 -16.03 -9.32
C GLU A 430 45.08 -14.85 -8.91
N ILE A 431 45.74 -14.20 -9.88
CA ILE A 431 46.58 -13.02 -9.61
C ILE A 431 45.74 -11.83 -9.15
N ILE A 432 44.60 -11.60 -9.79
CA ILE A 432 43.72 -10.47 -9.45
C ILE A 432 43.11 -10.66 -8.05
N ALA A 433 42.66 -11.87 -7.72
CA ALA A 433 42.13 -12.19 -6.39
C ALA A 433 43.20 -12.07 -5.30
N ALA A 434 44.43 -12.52 -5.55
CA ALA A 434 45.53 -12.38 -4.59
C ALA A 434 45.91 -10.92 -4.32
N GLY A 435 45.73 -10.04 -5.31
CA GLY A 435 46.03 -8.61 -5.19
C GLY A 435 45.05 -7.81 -4.31
N ASN A 436 43.88 -8.36 -3.96
CA ASN A 436 42.89 -7.66 -3.14
C ASN A 436 42.05 -8.62 -2.29
N LYS A 437 42.12 -8.48 -0.96
CA LYS A 437 41.38 -9.31 0.00
C LYS A 437 39.85 -9.25 -0.17
N ALA A 438 39.31 -8.24 -0.83
CA ALA A 438 37.88 -8.15 -1.13
C ALA A 438 37.44 -9.02 -2.32
N PHE A 439 38.37 -9.60 -3.08
CA PHE A 439 38.08 -10.43 -4.24
C PHE A 439 38.15 -11.90 -3.88
N SER A 440 37.05 -12.61 -4.15
CA SER A 440 36.94 -14.05 -3.95
C SER A 440 36.57 -14.72 -5.27
N ILE A 441 37.27 -15.80 -5.61
CA ILE A 441 36.98 -16.58 -6.81
C ILE A 441 35.85 -17.54 -6.49
N VAL A 442 34.76 -17.41 -7.21
CA VAL A 442 33.66 -18.36 -7.22
C VAL A 442 33.88 -19.32 -8.40
N LYS A 443 33.82 -20.62 -8.13
CA LYS A 443 33.83 -21.67 -9.15
C LYS A 443 32.45 -22.29 -9.19
N ALA A 444 31.85 -22.29 -10.37
CA ALA A 444 30.53 -22.86 -10.58
C ALA A 444 30.57 -23.81 -11.77
N ASP A 445 30.02 -25.01 -11.55
CA ASP A 445 29.81 -26.04 -12.54
C ASP A 445 28.32 -26.18 -12.84
N ASP A 446 28.01 -26.86 -13.95
CA ASP A 446 26.64 -27.14 -14.39
C ASP A 446 25.76 -25.88 -14.59
N ILE A 447 26.36 -24.76 -14.97
CA ILE A 447 25.62 -23.53 -15.28
C ILE A 447 24.80 -23.76 -16.55
N ARG A 448 23.51 -23.45 -16.47
CA ARG A 448 22.57 -23.52 -17.61
C ARG A 448 22.29 -22.14 -18.17
N TRP A 449 22.07 -22.09 -19.48
CA TRP A 449 21.62 -20.87 -20.13
C TRP A 449 20.19 -20.47 -19.73
N THR A 450 19.32 -21.45 -19.48
CA THR A 450 17.87 -21.26 -19.46
C THR A 450 17.30 -20.71 -18.15
N ASP A 451 17.89 -21.04 -17.00
CA ASP A 451 17.37 -20.64 -15.69
C ASP A 451 18.06 -19.40 -15.11
N GLY A 452 19.20 -18.98 -15.69
CA GLY A 452 19.98 -17.85 -15.20
C GLY A 452 20.59 -18.08 -13.81
N TYR A 453 20.62 -19.32 -13.33
CA TYR A 453 21.11 -19.70 -12.02
C TYR A 453 22.55 -20.19 -12.08
N ILE A 454 23.38 -19.69 -11.17
CA ILE A 454 24.78 -20.06 -11.02
C ILE A 454 24.93 -20.74 -9.65
N PRO A 455 25.23 -22.05 -9.60
CA PRO A 455 25.44 -22.76 -8.34
C PRO A 455 26.50 -22.09 -7.45
N GLY A 456 26.17 -21.87 -6.18
CA GLY A 456 27.05 -21.22 -5.20
C GLY A 456 27.10 -19.69 -5.30
N TYR A 457 26.37 -19.07 -6.24
CA TYR A 457 26.29 -17.60 -6.39
C TYR A 457 24.85 -17.08 -6.38
N GLY A 458 23.92 -17.75 -7.08
CA GLY A 458 22.52 -17.36 -7.18
C GLY A 458 22.09 -17.03 -8.61
N ILE A 459 20.98 -16.30 -8.75
CA ILE A 459 20.40 -15.93 -10.06
C ILE A 459 21.04 -14.63 -10.56
N ASP A 460 21.72 -14.69 -11.71
CA ASP A 460 22.33 -13.53 -12.34
C ASP A 460 22.37 -13.71 -13.86
N ARG A 461 21.23 -13.40 -14.48
CA ARG A 461 21.03 -13.62 -15.91
C ARG A 461 22.08 -12.92 -16.78
N PRO A 462 22.38 -11.62 -16.61
CA PRO A 462 23.45 -10.92 -17.35
C PRO A 462 24.80 -11.66 -17.35
N LEU A 463 25.19 -12.19 -16.19
CA LEU A 463 26.45 -12.92 -16.04
C LEU A 463 26.44 -14.26 -16.80
N VAL A 464 25.34 -15.00 -16.73
CA VAL A 464 25.16 -16.23 -17.51
C VAL A 464 25.19 -15.93 -19.02
N GLU A 465 24.60 -14.81 -19.46
CA GLU A 465 24.61 -14.41 -20.88
C GLU A 465 26.03 -14.21 -21.39
N ALA A 466 26.84 -13.49 -20.62
CA ALA A 466 28.23 -13.29 -20.93
C ALA A 466 29.03 -14.61 -20.94
N ILE A 467 28.88 -15.47 -19.92
CA ILE A 467 29.55 -16.79 -19.85
C ILE A 467 29.25 -17.61 -21.10
N SER A 468 27.99 -17.63 -21.53
CA SER A 468 27.54 -18.41 -22.70
C SER A 468 28.16 -17.93 -24.03
N GLY A 469 28.50 -16.64 -24.12
CA GLY A 469 29.12 -16.03 -25.30
C GLY A 469 30.64 -16.13 -25.34
N MET A 470 31.29 -16.52 -24.23
CA MET A 470 32.75 -16.48 -24.10
C MET A 470 33.47 -17.68 -24.73
N LYS A 471 34.72 -17.46 -25.15
CA LYS A 471 35.66 -18.52 -25.52
C LYS A 471 36.31 -19.11 -24.27
N SER A 472 36.51 -20.43 -24.25
CA SER A 472 37.11 -21.13 -23.12
C SER A 472 38.57 -20.72 -22.89
N GLY A 473 38.98 -20.64 -21.63
CA GLY A 473 40.36 -20.35 -21.19
C GLY A 473 40.77 -18.88 -21.21
N ILE A 474 39.94 -17.97 -21.74
CA ILE A 474 40.26 -16.54 -21.84
C ILE A 474 39.60 -15.77 -20.69
N LEU A 475 40.36 -14.88 -20.05
CA LEU A 475 39.84 -13.92 -19.07
C LEU A 475 39.00 -12.85 -19.77
N SER A 476 37.81 -12.58 -19.24
CA SER A 476 36.88 -11.61 -19.80
C SER A 476 37.31 -10.16 -19.54
N ARG A 477 36.78 -9.25 -20.36
CA ARG A 477 36.56 -7.86 -19.92
C ARG A 477 35.52 -7.84 -18.78
N PRO A 478 35.40 -6.76 -18.00
CA PRO A 478 34.38 -6.68 -16.97
C PRO A 478 32.99 -6.93 -17.56
N VAL A 479 32.29 -7.88 -16.97
CA VAL A 479 30.94 -8.31 -17.36
C VAL A 479 29.96 -7.68 -16.39
N LYS A 480 28.90 -7.06 -16.89
CA LYS A 480 27.83 -6.53 -16.04
C LYS A 480 27.11 -7.67 -15.33
N THR A 481 26.92 -7.53 -14.03
CA THR A 481 26.14 -8.44 -13.18
C THR A 481 24.92 -7.72 -12.64
N THR A 482 24.01 -8.44 -11.99
CA THR A 482 22.81 -7.82 -11.38
C THR A 482 23.17 -6.86 -10.24
N GLY A 483 24.27 -7.11 -9.52
CA GLY A 483 24.73 -6.31 -8.37
C GLY A 483 26.02 -5.50 -8.57
N GLY A 484 26.61 -5.51 -9.77
CA GLY A 484 27.90 -4.86 -10.05
C GLY A 484 28.55 -5.39 -11.32
N TYR A 485 29.81 -5.81 -11.22
CA TYR A 485 30.57 -6.34 -12.35
C TYR A 485 31.38 -7.58 -11.95
N ALA A 486 31.66 -8.44 -12.91
CA ALA A 486 32.50 -9.63 -12.71
C ALA A 486 33.62 -9.72 -13.74
N LEU A 487 34.74 -10.31 -13.32
CA LEU A 487 35.75 -10.84 -14.23
C LEU A 487 35.60 -12.35 -14.27
N VAL A 488 35.51 -12.90 -15.48
CA VAL A 488 35.07 -14.26 -15.72
C VAL A 488 36.10 -14.99 -16.56
N ARG A 489 36.32 -16.27 -16.27
CA ARG A 489 37.00 -17.21 -17.15
C ARG A 489 36.06 -18.39 -17.38
N LEU A 490 35.73 -18.65 -18.64
CA LEU A 490 35.02 -19.87 -19.00
C LEU A 490 36.01 -21.03 -18.95
N ASP A 491 35.81 -21.97 -18.05
CA ASP A 491 36.71 -23.11 -17.87
C ASP A 491 36.33 -24.25 -18.83
N LYS A 492 35.03 -24.56 -18.92
CA LYS A 492 34.53 -25.66 -19.76
C LYS A 492 33.19 -25.32 -20.40
N ARG A 493 33.00 -25.78 -21.64
CA ARG A 493 31.73 -25.79 -22.35
C ARG A 493 31.51 -27.21 -22.87
N VAL A 494 30.48 -27.88 -22.38
CA VAL A 494 30.14 -29.25 -22.80
C VAL A 494 28.66 -29.40 -23.05
N LEU A 495 28.32 -30.20 -24.06
CA LEU A 495 26.97 -30.71 -24.17
C LEU A 495 26.75 -31.73 -23.04
N ALA A 496 25.61 -31.65 -22.35
CA ALA A 496 25.30 -32.59 -21.27
C ALA A 496 25.40 -34.06 -21.75
N ALA A 497 25.98 -34.92 -20.92
CA ALA A 497 26.15 -36.34 -21.23
C ALA A 497 24.78 -37.05 -21.30
N GLY A 498 24.60 -37.92 -22.29
CA GLY A 498 23.38 -38.72 -22.44
C GLY A 498 22.20 -38.00 -23.13
N VAL A 499 22.39 -36.81 -23.70
CA VAL A 499 21.33 -36.10 -24.44
C VAL A 499 21.15 -36.69 -25.84
N ASP A 500 19.97 -37.25 -26.14
CA ASP A 500 19.57 -37.55 -27.50
C ASP A 500 19.12 -36.26 -28.20
N LEU A 501 19.94 -35.79 -29.13
CA LEU A 501 19.69 -34.57 -29.89
C LEU A 501 18.47 -34.67 -30.83
N LYS A 502 18.07 -35.87 -31.27
CA LYS A 502 16.88 -36.06 -32.10
C LYS A 502 15.60 -35.97 -31.28
N GLU A 503 15.60 -36.57 -30.09
CA GLU A 503 14.48 -36.47 -29.15
C GLU A 503 14.31 -35.02 -28.65
N ALA A 504 15.41 -34.37 -28.27
CA ALA A 504 15.41 -32.96 -27.85
C ALA A 504 14.87 -32.01 -28.94
N LYS A 505 15.25 -32.21 -30.21
CA LYS A 505 14.72 -31.45 -31.35
C LYS A 505 13.20 -31.61 -31.48
N THR A 506 12.71 -32.84 -31.32
CA THR A 506 11.28 -33.16 -31.44
C THR A 506 10.47 -32.50 -30.33
N GLY A 507 11.01 -32.43 -29.11
CA GLY A 507 10.38 -31.75 -27.99
C GLY A 507 10.38 -30.22 -28.07
N ILE A 508 11.43 -29.61 -28.63
CA ILE A 508 11.58 -28.14 -28.67
C ILE A 508 10.84 -27.50 -29.86
N LEU A 509 10.74 -28.21 -31.00
CA LEU A 509 10.17 -27.69 -32.24
C LEU A 509 8.76 -27.07 -32.08
N PRO A 510 7.78 -27.71 -31.40
CA PRO A 510 6.44 -27.14 -31.25
C PRO A 510 6.44 -25.82 -30.47
N ASN A 511 7.25 -25.73 -29.41
CA ASN A 511 7.35 -24.54 -28.57
C ASN A 511 8.04 -23.38 -29.30
N LEU A 512 9.11 -23.68 -30.03
CA LEU A 512 9.84 -22.68 -30.81
C LEU A 512 8.99 -22.13 -31.97
N LEU A 513 8.25 -23.01 -32.66
CA LEU A 513 7.32 -22.60 -33.71
C LEU A 513 6.20 -21.69 -33.16
N ARG A 514 5.60 -22.08 -32.03
CA ARG A 514 4.56 -21.27 -31.37
C ARG A 514 5.08 -19.89 -30.96
N ALA A 515 6.25 -19.82 -30.31
CA ALA A 515 6.84 -18.54 -29.90
C ALA A 515 7.12 -17.62 -31.11
N LYS A 516 7.63 -18.18 -32.22
CA LYS A 516 7.89 -17.43 -33.45
C LYS A 516 6.59 -16.93 -34.10
N GLN A 517 5.52 -17.73 -34.05
CA GLN A 517 4.19 -17.31 -34.50
C GLN A 517 3.64 -16.17 -33.66
N GLU A 518 3.71 -16.26 -32.32
CA GLU A 518 3.26 -15.21 -31.40
C GLU A 518 4.00 -13.89 -31.62
N GLN A 519 5.33 -13.93 -31.77
CA GLN A 519 6.13 -12.74 -32.07
C GLN A 519 5.73 -12.12 -33.42
N PHE A 520 5.63 -12.93 -34.46
CA PHE A 520 5.23 -12.47 -35.79
C PHE A 520 3.84 -11.81 -35.76
N PHE A 521 2.88 -12.40 -35.02
CA PHE A 521 1.57 -11.80 -34.84
C PHE A 521 1.62 -10.47 -34.09
N ALA A 522 2.39 -10.40 -33.00
CA ALA A 522 2.54 -9.17 -32.22
C ALA A 522 3.10 -8.03 -33.08
N GLU A 523 4.16 -8.30 -33.86
CA GLU A 523 4.77 -7.32 -34.77
C GLU A 523 3.82 -6.92 -35.92
N TYR A 524 3.16 -7.89 -36.54
CA TYR A 524 2.17 -7.65 -37.59
C TYR A 524 1.03 -6.74 -37.09
N PHE A 525 0.41 -7.07 -35.96
CA PHE A 525 -0.70 -6.28 -35.42
C PHE A 525 -0.24 -4.94 -34.84
N ALA A 526 0.97 -4.84 -34.27
CA ALA A 526 1.54 -3.56 -33.86
C ALA A 526 1.74 -2.62 -35.05
N SER A 527 2.24 -3.14 -36.18
CA SER A 527 2.39 -2.39 -37.43
C SER A 527 1.04 -1.94 -38.02
N VAL A 528 0.04 -2.83 -38.01
CA VAL A 528 -1.33 -2.49 -38.45
C VAL A 528 -1.96 -1.44 -37.54
N ARG A 529 -1.82 -1.55 -36.21
CA ARG A 529 -2.33 -0.53 -35.28
C ARG A 529 -1.67 0.82 -35.45
N LYS A 530 -0.36 0.84 -35.72
CA LYS A 530 0.40 2.07 -35.96
C LYS A 530 -0.01 2.78 -37.25
N SER A 531 -0.44 2.04 -38.26
CA SER A 531 -0.91 2.58 -39.54
C SER A 531 -2.42 2.85 -39.60
N ALA A 532 -3.18 2.37 -38.61
CA ALA A 532 -4.62 2.60 -38.52
C ALA A 532 -4.94 3.93 -37.81
N ALA A 533 -5.91 4.69 -38.34
CA ALA A 533 -6.57 5.75 -37.60
C ALA A 533 -7.52 5.09 -36.58
N ILE A 534 -7.11 5.03 -35.31
CA ILE A 534 -7.90 4.44 -34.22
C ILE A 534 -8.53 5.56 -33.40
N GLU A 535 -9.86 5.61 -33.39
CA GLU A 535 -10.65 6.43 -32.48
C GLU A 535 -11.15 5.54 -31.33
N ASP A 536 -10.66 5.77 -30.10
CA ASP A 536 -11.03 5.00 -28.92
C ASP A 536 -12.26 5.64 -28.24
N LEU A 537 -13.43 5.04 -28.46
CA LEU A 537 -14.72 5.51 -27.94
C LEU A 537 -15.14 4.84 -26.63
N ARG A 538 -14.19 4.22 -25.90
CA ARG A 538 -14.49 3.62 -24.60
C ARG A 538 -14.65 4.72 -23.54
N PRO A 539 -15.72 4.66 -22.72
CA PRO A 539 -16.04 5.68 -21.71
C PRO A 539 -15.05 5.73 -20.54
#